data_AF-A0A8X7PVN1-F1
#
_entry.id   AF-A0A8X7PVN1-F1
#
_cell.length_a   1.000
_cell.length_b   1.000
_cell.length_c   1.000
_cell.angle_alpha   90.00
_cell.angle_beta   90.00
_cell.angle_gamma   90.00
#
_symmetry.space_group_name_H-M   'P 1'
#
loop_
_entity.id
_entity.type
_entity.pdbx_description
1 polymer ?
#
loop_
_entity_poly.entity_id
_entity_poly.type
_entity_poly.pdbx_seq_one_letter_code
_entity_poly.pdbx_strand_id
1 'polypeptide(L)'
;MATEVTLSIGPLRSLQTWKFKLTKPENLKHLPVTASSHFHSNISSADTAAARIQSGYRSHKIRGLYKTISSVHQEANRAQSTIQRQETVDAIRSDEKERLRMNETLMSLLLRLDSVPGSDPTIREARRKVSRRIVGMQEVLDSISEAKDENQWYDDEGGLCTGKKRWRKRLCSIVKKNLEK
;
A
#
# COMPACT_ATOMS: atom_id res chain seq x y z
N MET A 1 28.02 44.31 -21.71
CA MET A 1 26.59 44.55 -21.43
C MET A 1 26.07 43.30 -20.75
N ALA A 2 25.91 43.38 -19.43
CA ALA A 2 25.65 42.24 -18.56
C ALA A 2 24.16 41.85 -18.57
N THR A 3 23.89 40.55 -18.56
CA THR A 3 22.59 40.01 -18.12
C THR A 3 22.85 38.75 -17.28
N GLU A 4 22.78 38.92 -15.97
CA GLU A 4 22.61 37.83 -15.02
C GLU A 4 21.17 37.29 -15.10
N VAL A 5 21.00 35.97 -15.03
CA VAL A 5 19.73 35.37 -14.60
C VAL A 5 20.06 34.40 -13.48
N THR A 6 19.99 34.92 -12.26
CA THR A 6 19.95 34.14 -11.03
C THR A 6 18.56 33.52 -10.87
N LEU A 7 18.47 32.20 -10.85
CA LEU A 7 17.36 31.53 -10.17
C LEU A 7 17.91 30.63 -9.06
N SER A 8 17.96 31.22 -7.88
CA SER A 8 18.32 30.57 -6.63
C SER A 8 17.09 29.93 -6.02
N ILE A 9 17.01 28.60 -6.07
CA ILE A 9 16.19 27.79 -5.15
C ILE A 9 17.02 26.56 -4.75
N GLY A 10 17.70 26.65 -3.61
CA GLY A 10 18.05 25.50 -2.77
C GLY A 10 17.08 25.39 -1.58
N PRO A 11 17.25 24.45 -0.62
CA PRO A 11 18.47 23.65 -0.37
C PRO A 11 18.26 22.17 0.10
N LEU A 12 19.40 21.46 0.20
CA LEU A 12 19.69 20.24 1.02
C LEU A 12 19.03 18.91 0.57
N ARG A 13 19.66 17.72 0.60
CA ARG A 13 20.99 17.23 1.01
C ARG A 13 20.98 15.73 0.66
N SER A 14 21.95 15.21 -0.08
CA SER A 14 22.52 13.84 0.07
C SER A 14 23.34 13.45 -1.16
N LEU A 15 24.64 13.70 -1.01
CA LEU A 15 25.81 13.06 -1.61
C LEU A 15 25.55 11.82 -2.49
N GLN A 16 25.97 11.94 -3.75
CA GLN A 16 26.78 10.91 -4.42
C GLN A 16 27.62 11.62 -5.49
N THR A 17 28.88 11.86 -5.17
CA THR A 17 29.88 12.35 -6.13
C THR A 17 30.25 11.19 -7.03
N TRP A 18 29.71 11.14 -8.24
CA TRP A 18 30.21 10.24 -9.28
C TRP A 18 31.45 10.89 -9.88
N LYS A 19 32.64 10.46 -9.43
CA LYS A 19 33.91 10.80 -10.09
C LYS A 19 34.00 10.02 -11.40
N PHE A 20 33.36 10.54 -12.45
CA PHE A 20 33.68 10.12 -13.82
C PHE A 20 35.01 10.75 -14.22
N LYS A 21 36.04 9.92 -14.36
CA LYS A 21 37.32 10.34 -14.90
C LYS A 21 37.15 10.45 -16.41
N LEU A 22 36.81 11.65 -16.90
CA LEU A 22 36.82 11.92 -18.34
C LEU A 22 38.27 11.85 -18.81
N THR A 23 38.58 10.80 -19.57
CA THR A 23 39.75 10.76 -20.41
C THR A 23 39.60 11.84 -21.49
N LYS A 24 40.66 12.63 -21.64
CA LYS A 24 40.79 13.77 -22.54
C LYS A 24 40.58 13.30 -23.99
N PRO A 25 39.60 13.81 -24.77
CA PRO A 25 39.53 13.49 -26.19
C PRO A 25 40.58 14.34 -26.92
N GLU A 26 41.75 13.75 -27.14
CA GLU A 26 42.74 14.30 -28.05
C GLU A 26 42.34 13.95 -29.49
N ASN A 27 42.31 14.98 -30.35
CA ASN A 27 42.30 14.90 -31.81
C ASN A 27 41.05 14.29 -32.48
N LEU A 28 40.01 15.10 -32.65
CA LEU A 28 39.11 14.98 -33.81
C LEU A 28 39.08 16.33 -34.53
N LYS A 29 39.99 16.48 -35.49
CA LYS A 29 39.96 17.60 -36.43
C LYS A 29 38.81 17.36 -37.43
N HIS A 30 38.13 18.45 -37.79
CA HIS A 30 37.27 18.64 -38.96
C HIS A 30 36.07 17.68 -39.17
N LEU A 31 34.90 18.05 -38.63
CA LEU A 31 33.62 17.78 -39.30
C LEU A 31 32.78 19.07 -39.26
N PRO A 32 32.22 19.55 -40.38
CA PRO A 32 31.40 20.75 -40.39
C PRO A 32 30.09 20.49 -39.64
N VAL A 33 29.90 21.20 -38.53
CA VAL A 33 28.63 21.29 -37.82
C VAL A 33 27.68 22.11 -38.68
N THR A 34 26.93 21.44 -39.56
CA THR A 34 25.72 22.02 -40.13
C THR A 34 24.66 21.96 -39.02
N ALA A 35 24.46 23.10 -38.35
CA ALA A 35 23.28 23.31 -37.53
C ALA A 35 22.03 23.24 -38.43
N SER A 36 21.28 22.14 -38.33
CA SER A 36 19.93 21.95 -38.89
C SER A 36 19.34 20.74 -38.17
N SER A 37 18.23 20.77 -37.45
CA SER A 37 17.04 21.60 -37.55
C SER A 37 16.39 21.72 -36.16
N HIS A 38 15.58 22.75 -35.98
CA HIS A 38 14.54 22.78 -34.96
C HIS A 38 13.82 21.42 -34.89
N PHE A 39 13.89 20.72 -33.75
CA PHE A 39 12.90 19.71 -33.39
C PHE A 39 11.56 20.41 -33.09
N HIS A 40 10.96 21.02 -34.11
CA HIS A 40 9.52 21.21 -34.11
C HIS A 40 8.95 19.81 -34.33
N SER A 41 8.65 19.11 -33.24
CA SER A 41 7.79 17.94 -33.31
C SER A 41 6.48 18.40 -33.92
N ASN A 42 6.33 18.22 -35.23
CA ASN A 42 5.05 18.32 -35.91
C ASN A 42 4.25 17.11 -35.42
N ILE A 43 3.71 17.22 -34.20
CA ILE A 43 2.87 16.23 -33.57
C ILE A 43 1.68 16.13 -34.52
N SER A 44 1.62 15.03 -35.26
CA SER A 44 0.59 14.87 -36.26
C SER A 44 -0.78 14.88 -35.57
N SER A 45 -1.83 15.23 -36.30
CA SER A 45 -3.21 15.12 -35.78
C SER A 45 -3.49 13.69 -35.26
N ALA A 46 -2.88 12.68 -35.89
CA ALA A 46 -2.93 11.29 -35.46
C ALA A 46 -2.21 11.05 -34.12
N ASP A 47 -1.03 11.64 -33.89
CA ASP A 47 -0.32 11.53 -32.61
C ASP A 47 -1.10 12.19 -31.47
N THR A 48 -1.71 13.34 -31.74
CA THR A 48 -2.57 14.05 -30.77
C THR A 48 -3.81 13.22 -30.44
N ALA A 49 -4.47 12.64 -31.44
CA ALA A 49 -5.62 11.74 -31.25
C ALA A 49 -5.21 10.48 -30.48
N ALA A 50 -4.09 9.86 -30.84
CA ALA A 50 -3.55 8.69 -30.15
C ALA A 50 -3.24 8.99 -28.68
N ALA A 51 -2.61 10.12 -28.38
CA ALA A 51 -2.33 10.55 -27.01
C ALA A 51 -3.63 10.74 -26.18
N ARG A 52 -4.69 11.28 -26.79
CA ARG A 52 -6.01 11.42 -26.13
C ARG A 52 -6.66 10.05 -25.84
N ILE A 53 -6.63 9.13 -26.81
CA ILE A 53 -7.18 7.78 -26.63
C ILE A 53 -6.38 7.03 -25.55
N GLN A 54 -5.06 7.07 -25.61
CA GLN A 54 -4.17 6.40 -24.67
C GLN A 54 -4.30 6.95 -23.25
N SER A 55 -4.34 8.27 -23.07
CA SER A 55 -4.52 8.89 -21.76
C SER A 55 -5.89 8.58 -21.15
N GLY A 56 -6.94 8.56 -21.97
CA GLY A 56 -8.28 8.12 -21.58
C GLY A 56 -8.29 6.66 -21.11
N TYR A 57 -7.68 5.76 -21.90
CA TYR A 57 -7.57 4.34 -21.54
C TYR A 57 -6.76 4.11 -20.25
N ARG A 58 -5.60 4.77 -20.10
CA ARG A 58 -4.77 4.70 -18.89
C ARG A 58 -5.58 5.13 -17.66
N SER A 59 -6.29 6.25 -17.77
CA SER A 59 -7.13 6.78 -16.69
C SER A 59 -8.29 5.84 -16.33
N HIS A 60 -8.97 5.28 -17.34
CA HIS A 60 -10.03 4.32 -17.13
C HIS A 60 -9.53 3.06 -16.41
N LYS A 61 -8.40 2.51 -16.85
CA LYS A 61 -7.75 1.36 -16.22
C LYS A 61 -7.40 1.63 -14.75
N ILE A 62 -6.77 2.77 -14.46
CA ILE A 62 -6.42 3.18 -13.09
C ILE A 62 -7.67 3.29 -12.21
N ARG A 63 -8.74 3.94 -12.69
CA ARG A 63 -10.02 4.05 -11.96
C ARG A 63 -10.62 2.68 -11.64
N GLY A 64 -10.55 1.73 -12.57
CA GLY A 64 -10.99 0.36 -12.34
C GLY A 64 -10.23 -0.31 -11.19
N LEU A 65 -8.90 -0.22 -11.20
CA LEU A 65 -8.05 -0.79 -10.16
C LEU A 65 -8.31 -0.16 -8.79
N TYR A 66 -8.46 1.16 -8.74
CA TYR A 66 -8.79 1.87 -7.50
C TYR A 66 -10.17 1.49 -6.95
N LYS A 67 -11.17 1.26 -7.81
CA LYS A 67 -12.49 0.77 -7.37
C LYS A 67 -12.37 -0.60 -6.69
N THR A 68 -11.59 -1.52 -7.27
CA THR A 68 -11.35 -2.83 -6.66
C THR A 68 -10.66 -2.71 -5.30
N ILE A 69 -9.59 -1.91 -5.21
CA ILE A 69 -8.89 -1.68 -3.93
C ILE A 69 -9.81 -1.05 -2.89
N SER A 70 -10.61 -0.06 -3.29
CA SER A 70 -11.57 0.62 -2.40
C SER A 70 -12.65 -0.36 -1.91
N SER A 71 -13.17 -1.22 -2.78
CA SER A 71 -14.13 -2.26 -2.41
C SER A 71 -13.53 -3.24 -1.39
N VAL A 72 -12.33 -3.75 -1.64
CA VAL A 72 -11.62 -4.65 -0.70
C VAL A 72 -11.37 -3.94 0.63
N HIS A 73 -10.96 -2.68 0.61
CA HIS A 73 -10.73 -1.88 1.82
C HIS A 73 -12.02 -1.68 2.63
N GLN A 74 -13.15 -1.41 1.97
CA GLN A 74 -14.45 -1.33 2.65
C GLN A 74 -14.86 -2.67 3.26
N GLU A 75 -14.64 -3.77 2.56
CA GLU A 75 -14.94 -5.11 3.06
C GLU A 75 -14.04 -5.49 4.25
N ALA A 76 -12.76 -5.13 4.20
CA ALA A 76 -11.85 -5.23 5.33
C ALA A 76 -12.33 -4.41 6.54
N ASN A 77 -12.86 -3.20 6.33
CA ASN A 77 -13.44 -2.39 7.42
C ASN A 77 -14.69 -3.03 8.03
N ARG A 78 -15.51 -3.70 7.22
CA ARG A 78 -16.66 -4.47 7.71
C ARG A 78 -16.21 -5.65 8.55
N ALA A 79 -15.26 -6.45 8.04
CA ALA A 79 -14.68 -7.57 8.77
C ALA A 79 -14.09 -7.12 10.11
N GLN A 80 -13.36 -6.01 10.12
CA GLN A 80 -12.83 -5.42 11.34
C GLN A 80 -13.92 -5.01 12.33
N SER A 81 -14.99 -4.37 11.84
CA SER A 81 -16.12 -3.95 12.69
C SER A 81 -16.79 -5.16 13.33
N THR A 82 -16.86 -6.29 12.61
CA THR A 82 -17.33 -7.57 13.14
C THR A 82 -16.38 -8.12 14.21
N ILE A 83 -15.06 -8.15 13.95
CA ILE A 83 -14.04 -8.61 14.92
C ILE A 83 -14.05 -7.77 16.20
N GLN A 84 -14.39 -6.48 16.12
CA GLN A 84 -14.49 -5.61 17.30
C GLN A 84 -15.71 -5.90 18.18
N ARG A 85 -16.74 -6.60 17.67
CA ARG A 85 -17.92 -6.94 18.46
C ARG A 85 -17.57 -8.03 19.45
N GLN A 86 -17.95 -7.82 20.70
CA GLN A 86 -17.63 -8.75 21.79
C GLN A 86 -18.22 -10.14 21.55
N GLU A 87 -19.42 -10.21 20.96
CA GLU A 87 -20.07 -11.46 20.58
C GLU A 87 -19.21 -12.30 19.62
N THR A 88 -18.58 -11.67 18.63
CA THR A 88 -17.71 -12.34 17.68
C THR A 88 -16.42 -12.81 18.35
N VAL A 89 -15.83 -11.99 19.24
CA VAL A 89 -14.63 -12.39 20.00
C VAL A 89 -14.94 -13.58 20.91
N ASP A 90 -16.09 -13.57 21.57
CA ASP A 90 -16.53 -14.66 22.43
C ASP A 90 -16.82 -15.93 21.60
N ALA A 91 -17.39 -15.79 20.39
CA ALA A 91 -17.60 -16.91 19.46
C ALA A 91 -16.30 -17.52 18.93
N ILE A 92 -15.31 -16.68 18.56
CA ILE A 92 -13.95 -17.14 18.20
C ILE A 92 -13.29 -17.84 19.41
N ARG A 93 -13.59 -17.35 20.62
CA ARG A 93 -13.17 -17.98 21.88
C ARG A 93 -13.95 -19.21 22.30
N SER A 94 -15.01 -19.60 21.62
CA SER A 94 -15.70 -20.86 21.91
C SER A 94 -15.55 -21.87 20.78
N ASP A 95 -15.57 -21.41 19.53
CA ASP A 95 -15.63 -22.26 18.35
C ASP A 95 -14.48 -21.95 17.38
N GLU A 96 -13.67 -22.97 17.11
CA GLU A 96 -12.57 -22.92 16.14
C GLU A 96 -13.08 -22.71 14.71
N LYS A 97 -14.30 -23.17 14.40
CA LYS A 97 -14.89 -23.00 13.06
C LYS A 97 -15.18 -21.53 12.74
N GLU A 98 -15.62 -20.75 13.73
CA GLU A 98 -15.85 -19.31 13.54
C GLU A 98 -14.52 -18.56 13.35
N ARG A 99 -13.44 -18.99 14.02
CA ARG A 99 -12.09 -18.49 13.74
C ARG A 99 -11.68 -18.75 12.30
N LEU A 100 -11.84 -19.99 11.82
CA LEU A 100 -11.49 -20.37 10.45
C LEU A 100 -12.31 -19.60 9.40
N ARG A 101 -13.61 -19.41 9.61
CA ARG A 101 -14.47 -18.60 8.73
C ARG A 101 -13.97 -17.17 8.57
N MET A 102 -13.57 -16.54 9.68
CA MET A 102 -13.03 -15.18 9.65
C MET A 102 -11.67 -15.14 8.96
N ASN A 103 -10.81 -16.15 9.18
CA ASN A 103 -9.52 -16.25 8.50
C ASN A 103 -9.70 -16.43 6.98
N GLU A 104 -10.58 -17.32 6.55
CA GLU A 104 -10.93 -17.53 5.14
C GLU A 104 -11.44 -16.24 4.49
N THR A 105 -12.30 -15.50 5.19
CA THR A 105 -12.78 -14.19 4.73
C THR A 105 -11.61 -13.22 4.51
N LEU A 106 -10.71 -13.09 5.48
CA LEU A 106 -9.53 -12.21 5.36
C LEU A 106 -8.58 -12.65 4.25
N MET A 107 -8.36 -13.96 4.10
CA MET A 107 -7.54 -14.53 3.02
C MET A 107 -8.17 -14.28 1.64
N SER A 108 -9.49 -14.42 1.51
CA SER A 108 -10.19 -14.13 0.26
C SER A 108 -10.01 -12.67 -0.17
N LEU A 109 -9.98 -11.73 0.78
CA LEU A 109 -9.71 -10.33 0.54
C LEU A 109 -8.29 -10.08 0.06
N LEU A 110 -7.30 -10.77 0.65
CA LEU A 110 -5.91 -10.71 0.20
C LEU A 110 -5.75 -11.23 -1.23
N LEU A 111 -6.35 -12.37 -1.55
CA LEU A 111 -6.29 -12.94 -2.90
C LEU A 111 -6.92 -12.01 -3.94
N ARG A 112 -8.08 -11.41 -3.61
CA ARG A 112 -8.72 -10.40 -4.47
C ARG A 112 -7.84 -9.16 -4.64
N LEU A 113 -7.12 -8.76 -3.60
CA LEU A 113 -6.20 -7.64 -3.64
C LEU A 113 -4.94 -7.94 -4.47
N ASP A 114 -4.40 -9.15 -4.39
CA ASP A 114 -3.20 -9.57 -5.12
C ASP A 114 -3.44 -9.78 -6.61
N SER A 115 -4.70 -10.05 -7.00
CA SER A 115 -5.10 -10.06 -8.41
C SER A 115 -4.92 -8.69 -9.10
N VAL A 116 -4.74 -7.60 -8.34
CA VAL A 116 -4.60 -6.24 -8.86
C VAL A 116 -3.16 -5.99 -9.36
N PRO A 117 -2.96 -5.75 -10.68
CA PRO A 117 -1.63 -5.46 -11.23
C PRO A 117 -1.03 -4.18 -10.65
N GLY A 118 0.22 -4.27 -10.18
CA GLY A 118 0.93 -3.18 -9.49
C GLY A 118 1.76 -2.29 -10.39
N SER A 119 1.34 -2.04 -11.64
CA SER A 119 2.14 -1.28 -12.62
C SER A 119 2.34 0.19 -12.24
N ASP A 120 1.41 0.76 -11.47
CA ASP A 120 1.47 2.16 -11.03
C ASP A 120 1.93 2.25 -9.57
N PRO A 121 2.88 3.16 -9.24
CA PRO A 121 3.39 3.29 -7.89
C PRO A 121 2.32 3.65 -6.85
N THR A 122 1.28 4.41 -7.22
CA THR A 122 0.21 4.81 -6.32
C THR A 122 -0.71 3.64 -5.97
N ILE A 123 -1.01 2.80 -6.96
CA ILE A 123 -1.78 1.55 -6.79
C ILE A 123 -0.99 0.57 -5.93
N ARG A 124 0.33 0.50 -6.15
CA ARG A 124 1.21 -0.36 -5.36
C ARG A 124 1.23 0.03 -3.88
N GLU A 125 1.27 1.32 -3.55
CA GLU A 125 1.17 1.77 -2.16
C GLU A 125 -0.20 1.51 -1.54
N ALA A 126 -1.28 1.78 -2.29
CA ALA A 126 -2.63 1.48 -1.82
C ALA A 126 -2.81 -0.02 -1.52
N ARG A 127 -2.31 -0.89 -2.41
CA ARG A 127 -2.28 -2.34 -2.21
C ARG A 127 -1.50 -2.73 -0.95
N ARG A 128 -0.30 -2.18 -0.76
CA ARG A 128 0.52 -2.42 0.44
C ARG A 128 -0.20 -2.02 1.72
N LYS A 129 -0.88 -0.87 1.73
CA LYS A 129 -1.62 -0.39 2.90
C LYS A 129 -2.76 -1.34 3.28
N VAL A 130 -3.56 -1.78 2.30
CA VAL A 130 -4.68 -2.70 2.56
C VAL A 130 -4.15 -4.08 2.97
N SER A 131 -3.09 -4.58 2.33
CA SER A 131 -2.46 -5.85 2.70
C SER A 131 -1.97 -5.83 4.15
N ARG A 132 -1.21 -4.80 4.57
CA ARG A 132 -0.79 -4.62 5.97
C ARG A 132 -1.97 -4.58 6.93
N ARG A 133 -3.07 -3.92 6.54
CA ARG A 133 -4.28 -3.86 7.36
C ARG A 133 -4.90 -5.23 7.55
N ILE A 134 -4.99 -6.03 6.50
CA ILE A 134 -5.57 -7.38 6.57
C ILE A 134 -4.69 -8.31 7.40
N VAL A 135 -3.37 -8.31 7.18
CA VAL A 135 -2.42 -9.09 7.98
C VAL A 135 -2.50 -8.70 9.46
N GLY A 136 -2.56 -7.40 9.78
CA GLY A 136 -2.73 -6.96 11.16
C GLY A 136 -4.05 -7.39 11.81
N MET A 137 -5.10 -7.68 11.03
CA MET A 137 -6.34 -8.29 11.56
C MET A 137 -6.17 -9.80 11.80
N GLN A 138 -5.41 -10.49 10.96
CA GLN A 138 -5.08 -11.90 11.16
C GLN A 138 -4.27 -12.08 12.47
N GLU A 139 -3.25 -11.25 12.70
CA GLU A 139 -2.48 -11.25 13.95
C GLU A 139 -3.36 -11.08 15.21
N VAL A 140 -4.39 -10.23 15.11
CA VAL A 140 -5.35 -10.01 16.20
C VAL A 140 -6.18 -11.27 16.44
N LEU A 141 -6.65 -11.95 15.39
CA LEU A 141 -7.40 -13.20 15.51
C LEU A 141 -6.53 -14.31 16.12
N ASP A 142 -5.27 -14.42 15.70
CA ASP A 142 -4.34 -15.42 16.23
C ASP A 142 -4.04 -15.16 17.72
N SER A 143 -3.86 -13.89 18.11
CA SER A 143 -3.70 -13.51 19.52
C SER A 143 -4.92 -13.82 20.39
N ILE A 144 -6.14 -13.82 19.80
CA ILE A 144 -7.37 -14.21 20.51
C ILE A 144 -7.41 -15.72 20.73
N SER A 145 -6.90 -16.49 19.76
CA SER A 145 -6.82 -17.95 19.83
C SER A 145 -5.82 -18.41 20.87
N GLU A 146 -4.61 -17.85 20.87
CA GLU A 146 -3.53 -18.22 21.79
C GLU A 146 -3.91 -17.98 23.27
N ALA A 147 -4.75 -16.96 23.52
CA ALA A 147 -5.30 -16.70 24.85
C ALA A 147 -6.33 -17.73 25.34
N LYS A 148 -6.87 -18.59 24.46
CA LYS A 148 -7.68 -19.74 24.88
C LYS A 148 -6.79 -20.88 25.37
N ASP A 149 -5.69 -21.12 24.66
CA ASP A 149 -4.79 -22.24 24.93
C ASP A 149 -4.05 -22.07 26.27
N GLU A 150 -3.68 -20.83 26.65
CA GLU A 150 -3.12 -20.55 27.99
C GLU A 150 -4.14 -20.78 29.12
N ASN A 151 -5.42 -20.52 28.85
CA ASN A 151 -6.49 -20.62 29.84
C ASN A 151 -6.93 -22.08 30.09
N GLN A 152 -6.54 -23.01 29.21
CA GLN A 152 -6.82 -24.44 29.33
C GLN A 152 -5.83 -25.17 30.26
N TRP A 153 -4.77 -24.50 30.73
CA TRP A 153 -3.75 -25.09 31.62
C TRP A 153 -3.86 -24.65 33.09
N TYR A 154 -4.85 -23.82 33.44
CA TYR A 154 -5.20 -23.51 34.83
C TYR A 154 -6.72 -23.48 34.98
N ASP A 155 -7.36 -24.65 35.00
CA ASP A 155 -8.72 -24.79 35.49
C ASP A 155 -8.68 -25.44 36.88
N ASP A 156 -8.25 -24.65 37.86
CA ASP A 156 -8.78 -24.66 39.23
C ASP A 156 -8.66 -23.21 39.74
N GLU A 157 -9.74 -22.68 40.32
CA GLU A 157 -9.94 -21.30 40.81
C GLU A 157 -10.57 -20.29 39.83
N GLY A 158 -11.84 -19.97 40.13
CA GLY A 158 -12.73 -19.14 39.33
C GLY A 158 -12.30 -17.68 39.17
N GLY A 159 -12.40 -17.17 37.94
CA GLY A 159 -12.06 -15.78 37.62
C GLY A 159 -12.69 -15.21 36.36
N LEU A 160 -13.90 -15.64 35.97
CA LEU A 160 -14.55 -15.21 34.73
C LEU A 160 -15.18 -13.80 34.83
N CYS A 161 -14.41 -12.73 35.04
CA CYS A 161 -14.95 -11.36 34.91
C CYS A 161 -13.92 -10.25 34.58
N THR A 162 -12.63 -10.44 34.85
CA THR A 162 -11.63 -9.34 34.72
C THR A 162 -11.04 -9.19 33.31
N GLY A 163 -11.07 -10.26 32.50
CA GLY A 163 -10.51 -10.25 31.14
C GLY A 163 -11.24 -9.31 30.17
N LYS A 164 -12.58 -9.32 30.14
CA LYS A 164 -13.39 -8.68 29.08
C LYS A 164 -13.08 -7.18 28.88
N LYS A 165 -12.84 -6.43 29.96
CA LYS A 165 -12.53 -4.99 29.89
C LYS A 165 -11.09 -4.69 29.48
N ARG A 166 -10.13 -5.54 29.89
CA ARG A 166 -8.71 -5.41 29.51
C ARG A 166 -8.50 -5.73 28.02
N TRP A 167 -9.22 -6.73 27.51
CA TRP A 167 -9.18 -7.12 26.10
C TRP A 167 -9.76 -6.05 25.17
N ARG A 168 -10.92 -5.45 25.47
CA ARG A 168 -11.45 -4.34 24.65
C ARG A 168 -10.48 -3.16 24.54
N LYS A 169 -9.77 -2.80 25.62
CA LYS A 169 -8.74 -1.74 25.60
C LYS A 169 -7.50 -2.14 24.79
N ARG A 170 -7.01 -3.38 24.95
CA ARG A 170 -5.89 -3.92 24.16
C ARG A 170 -6.23 -4.01 22.67
N LEU A 171 -7.39 -4.55 22.32
CA LEU A 171 -7.89 -4.70 20.96
C LEU A 171 -8.04 -3.32 20.29
N CYS A 172 -8.66 -2.36 20.98
CA CYS A 172 -8.78 -0.99 20.50
C CYS A 172 -7.40 -0.34 20.30
N SER A 173 -6.43 -0.59 21.18
CA SER A 173 -5.06 -0.09 21.03
C SER A 173 -4.32 -0.74 19.85
N ILE A 174 -4.43 -2.06 19.65
CA ILE A 174 -3.77 -2.78 18.54
C ILE A 174 -4.37 -2.34 17.20
N VAL A 175 -5.69 -2.26 17.10
CA VAL A 175 -6.38 -1.83 15.88
C VAL A 175 -6.09 -0.36 15.56
N LYS A 176 -5.99 0.50 16.58
CA LYS A 176 -5.63 1.92 16.41
C LYS A 176 -4.18 2.09 15.95
N LYS A 177 -3.23 1.36 16.57
CA LYS A 177 -1.82 1.33 16.15
C LYS A 177 -1.62 0.81 14.71
N ASN A 178 -2.48 -0.10 14.25
CA ASN A 178 -2.46 -0.64 12.88
C ASN A 178 -3.19 0.25 11.86
N LEU A 179 -3.84 1.37 12.27
CA LEU A 179 -4.54 2.30 11.37
C LEU A 179 -3.71 3.57 11.09
N GLU A 180 -2.79 3.92 12.00
CA GLU A 180 -1.94 5.13 11.95
C GLU A 180 -0.55 4.88 11.31
N LYS A 181 -0.28 3.67 10.79
CA LYS A 181 0.93 3.33 10.01
C LYS A 181 0.60 3.14 8.53
#